data_AF-A0A353ZSV6-F1
#
_entry.id   AF-A0A353ZSV6-F1
#
_cell.length_a   1.000
_cell.length_b   1.000
_cell.length_c   1.000
_cell.angle_alpha   90.00
_cell.angle_beta   90.00
_cell.angle_gamma   90.00
#
_symmetry.space_group_name_H-M   'P 1'
#
loop_
_entity.id
_entity.type
_entity.pdbx_description
1 polymer ?
#
loop_
_entity_poly.entity_id
_entity_poly.type
_entity_poly.pdbx_seq_one_letter_code
_entity_poly.pdbx_strand_id
1 'polypeptide(L)' 'PPETIAHEYWEEVMILSGELTDLRLGQTFTAGMYACRPPGMKHGPYRSESGCSMLVFIR' A
#
# COMPACT_ATOMS: atom_id res chain seq x y z
N PRO A 1 -15.03 -3.17 -7.64
CA PRO A 1 -14.47 -3.95 -6.49
C PRO A 1 -13.01 -3.54 -6.28
N PRO A 2 -12.47 -3.59 -5.06
CA PRO A 2 -11.05 -3.30 -4.88
C PRO A 2 -10.22 -4.39 -5.60
N GLU A 3 -9.22 -3.96 -6.37
CA GLU A 3 -8.43 -4.83 -7.25
C GLU A 3 -7.00 -5.06 -6.72
N THR A 4 -6.39 -6.18 -7.12
CA THR A 4 -4.97 -6.43 -6.88
C THR A 4 -4.13 -5.69 -7.91
N ILE A 5 -3.08 -5.00 -7.47
CA ILE A 5 -2.22 -4.16 -8.31
C ILE A 5 -0.85 -4.83 -8.47
N ALA A 6 -0.22 -4.62 -9.62
CA ALA A 6 1.19 -4.89 -9.87
C ALA A 6 1.71 -3.93 -10.94
N HIS A 7 3.00 -3.59 -10.89
CA HIS A 7 3.67 -2.66 -11.82
C HIS A 7 5.10 -3.10 -12.12
N GLU A 8 5.70 -2.55 -13.19
CA GLU A 8 7.06 -2.91 -13.66
C GLU A 8 8.20 -2.08 -13.03
N TYR A 9 7.88 -1.12 -12.17
CA TYR A 9 8.85 -0.28 -11.44
C TYR A 9 8.94 -0.67 -9.95
N TRP A 10 9.94 -0.14 -9.25
CA TRP A 10 10.01 -0.22 -7.80
C TRP A 10 9.10 0.84 -7.18
N GLU A 11 8.32 0.46 -6.17
CA GLU A 11 7.49 1.37 -5.39
C GLU A 11 7.88 1.30 -3.91
N GLU A 12 8.29 2.44 -3.35
CA GLU A 12 8.58 2.61 -1.94
C GLU A 12 7.50 3.52 -1.33
N VAL A 13 6.81 3.03 -0.29
CA VAL A 13 5.65 3.70 0.31
C VAL A 13 5.86 3.92 1.80
N MET A 14 5.59 5.14 2.27
CA MET A 14 5.48 5.48 3.69
C MET A 14 4.06 5.97 3.99
N ILE A 15 3.42 5.40 5.02
CA ILE A 15 2.13 5.90 5.50
C ILE A 15 2.38 7.15 6.36
N LEU A 16 1.82 8.29 5.95
CA LEU A 16 1.95 9.56 6.67
C LEU A 16 0.85 9.73 7.72
N SER A 17 -0.39 9.34 7.39
CA SER A 17 -1.53 9.41 8.30
C SER A 17 -2.66 8.47 7.86
N GLY A 18 -3.57 8.16 8.79
CA GLY A 18 -4.71 7.27 8.55
C GLY A 18 -4.34 5.78 8.60
N GLU A 19 -5.13 4.96 7.91
CA GLU A 19 -4.94 3.51 7.85
C GLU A 19 -5.20 2.94 6.46
N LEU A 20 -4.46 1.89 6.12
CA LEU A 20 -4.64 1.13 4.90
C LEU A 20 -4.67 -0.36 5.22
N THR A 21 -5.82 -0.99 5.03
CA THR A 21 -5.99 -2.42 5.24
C THR A 21 -5.77 -3.19 3.93
N ASP A 22 -4.74 -4.02 3.88
CA ASP A 22 -4.55 -5.00 2.80
C ASP A 22 -5.42 -6.22 3.08
N LEU A 23 -6.42 -6.43 2.21
CA LEU A 23 -7.44 -7.46 2.38
C LEU A 23 -6.90 -8.87 2.09
N ARG A 24 -5.82 -8.99 1.32
CA ARG A 24 -5.17 -10.29 1.06
C ARG A 24 -4.34 -10.72 2.27
N LEU A 25 -3.65 -9.78 2.89
CA LEU A 25 -2.85 -10.04 4.09
C LEU A 25 -3.70 -10.09 5.37
N GLY A 26 -4.91 -9.51 5.34
CA GLY A 26 -5.73 -9.34 6.53
C GLY A 26 -5.08 -8.40 7.55
N GLN A 27 -4.28 -7.45 7.07
CA GLN A 27 -3.43 -6.60 7.90
C GLN A 27 -3.69 -5.12 7.63
N THR A 28 -3.75 -4.33 8.70
CA THR A 28 -3.87 -2.87 8.64
C THR A 28 -2.50 -2.23 8.88
N PHE A 29 -2.13 -1.33 7.99
CA PHE A 29 -0.92 -0.51 8.07
C PHE A 29 -1.28 0.92 8.47
N THR A 30 -0.47 1.54 9.33
CA THR A 30 -0.74 2.86 9.92
C THR A 30 0.48 3.77 9.82
N ALA A 31 0.31 5.04 10.22
CA ALA A 31 1.34 6.07 10.14
C ALA A 31 2.72 5.62 10.67
N GLY A 32 3.78 5.91 9.91
CA GLY A 32 5.15 5.52 10.20
C GLY A 32 5.55 4.13 9.68
N MET A 33 4.61 3.34 9.17
CA MET A 33 4.92 2.08 8.50
C MET A 33 5.40 2.30 7.07
N TYR A 34 6.34 1.47 6.64
CA TYR A 34 7.00 1.52 5.35
C TYR A 34 6.87 0.19 4.61
N ALA A 35 6.75 0.26 3.28
CA ALA A 35 6.81 -0.90 2.39
C ALA A 35 7.70 -0.62 1.19
N CYS A 36 8.39 -1.66 0.70
CA CYS A 36 9.11 -1.66 -0.56
C CYS A 36 8.56 -2.78 -1.44
N ARG A 37 8.12 -2.42 -2.65
CA ARG A 37 7.47 -3.33 -3.60
C ARG A 37 8.33 -3.40 -4.87
N PRO A 38 9.02 -4.53 -5.12
CA PRO A 38 9.74 -4.73 -6.37
C PRO A 38 8.79 -4.84 -7.58
N PRO A 39 9.30 -4.67 -8.80
CA PRO A 39 8.58 -4.97 -10.03
C PRO A 39 7.85 -6.31 -9.98
N GLY A 40 6.58 -6.32 -10.38
CA GLY A 40 5.72 -7.51 -10.42
C GLY A 40 5.12 -7.93 -9.08
N MET A 41 5.45 -7.28 -7.96
CA MET A 41 4.87 -7.63 -6.67
C MET A 41 3.36 -7.32 -6.65
N LYS A 42 2.54 -8.36 -6.56
CA LYS A 42 1.09 -8.24 -6.35
C LYS A 42 0.78 -7.73 -4.94
N HIS A 43 0.02 -6.64 -4.85
CA HIS A 43 -0.30 -5.99 -3.59
C HIS A 43 -1.73 -5.42 -3.58
N GLY A 44 -2.30 -5.23 -2.38
CA GLY A 44 -3.73 -5.04 -2.23
C GLY A 44 -4.52 -6.33 -2.50
N PRO A 45 -5.85 -6.26 -2.67
CA PRO A 45 -6.66 -5.05 -2.69
C PRO A 45 -6.69 -4.32 -1.35
N TYR A 46 -6.84 -3.01 -1.39
CA TYR A 46 -6.87 -2.18 -0.19
C TYR A 46 -8.27 -1.69 0.15
N ARG A 47 -8.48 -1.48 1.46
CA ARG A 47 -9.60 -0.73 2.01
C ARG A 47 -9.08 0.30 3.00
N SER A 48 -9.76 1.43 3.09
CA SER A 48 -9.59 2.39 4.17
C SER A 48 -10.96 2.94 4.58
N GLU A 49 -11.26 2.96 5.87
CA GLU A 49 -12.50 3.52 6.43
C GLU A 49 -12.36 5.01 6.73
N SER A 50 -11.17 5.45 7.20
CA SER A 50 -10.90 6.84 7.58
C SER A 50 -10.07 7.63 6.55
N GLY A 51 -9.69 7.00 5.45
CA GLY A 51 -8.72 7.52 4.50
C GLY A 51 -7.27 7.26 4.93
N CYS A 52 -6.36 7.39 3.96
CA CYS A 52 -4.93 7.17 4.13
C CYS A 52 -4.14 8.19 3.29
N SER A 53 -3.18 8.88 3.91
CA SER A 53 -2.19 9.69 3.20
C SER A 53 -0.87 8.94 3.18
N MET A 54 -0.25 8.88 2.00
CA MET A 54 0.99 8.16 1.78
C MET A 54 1.95 8.97 0.91
N LEU A 55 3.24 8.85 1.21
CA LEU A 55 4.31 9.29 0.31
C LEU A 55 4.78 8.09 -0.49
N VAL A 56 4.80 8.23 -1.82
CA VAL A 56 5.16 7.16 -2.75
C VAL A 56 6.33 7.63 -3.60
N PHE A 57 7.42 6.85 -3.60
CA PHE A 57 8.54 7.02 -4.51
C PHE A 57 8.54 5.88 -5.52
N ILE A 58 8.62 6.23 -6.81
CA ILE A 58 8.73 5.28 -7.92
C ILE A 58 10.13 5.36 -8.53
N ARG A 59 10.73 4.22 -8.86
CA ARG A 59 12.06 4.12 -9.48
C ARG A 59 12.08 3.10 -10.60
#